data_AF-A0A1C5V0I1-F1
#
_entry.id   AF-A0A1C5V0I1-F1
#
_cell.length_a   1.000
_cell.length_b   1.000
_cell.length_c   1.000
_cell.angle_alpha   90.00
_cell.angle_beta   90.00
_cell.angle_gamma   90.00
#
_symmetry.space_group_name_H-M   'P 1'
#
loop_
_entity.id
_entity.type
_entity.pdbx_description
1 polymer ?
#
loop_
_entity_poly.entity_id
_entity_poly.type
_entity_poly.pdbx_seq_one_letter_code
_entity_poly.pdbx_strand_id
1 'polypeptide(L)' 'MKVSNLYIAQIKQKHGIIERENNNKPKSEKGGQPECPKEKEIAIEEALKYFQMIPSES' A
#
# COMPACT_ATOMS: atom_id res chain seq x y z
N MET A 1 10.07 10.82 5.89
CA MET A 1 9.75 10.26 4.56
C MET A 1 8.30 10.60 4.20
N LYS A 2 7.98 11.03 2.97
CA LYS A 2 6.58 11.25 2.54
C LYS A 2 6.04 10.02 1.82
N VAL A 3 5.03 9.39 2.41
CA VAL A 3 4.29 8.27 1.83
C VAL A 3 2.94 8.78 1.34
N SER A 4 2.59 8.45 0.10
CA SER A 4 1.29 8.80 -0.49
C SER A 4 0.23 7.79 -0.07
N ASN A 5 -1.03 8.23 0.08
CA ASN A 5 -2.15 7.34 0.41
C ASN A 5 -2.30 6.18 -0.60
N LEU A 6 -2.02 6.44 -1.88
CA LEU A 6 -1.98 5.42 -2.93
C LEU A 6 -1.08 4.22 -2.57
N TYR A 7 0.11 4.50 -2.06
CA TYR A 7 1.08 3.45 -1.75
C TYR A 7 0.64 2.62 -0.55
N ILE A 8 0.06 3.26 0.47
CA ILE A 8 -0.51 2.55 1.62
C ILE A 8 -1.63 1.61 1.16
N ALA A 9 -2.48 2.07 0.24
CA ALA A 9 -3.55 1.27 -0.34
C ALA A 9 -3.04 0.07 -1.15
N GLN A 10 -2.03 0.27 -2.00
CA GLN A 10 -1.41 -0.81 -2.77
C GLN A 10 -0.84 -1.92 -1.87
N ILE A 11 -0.13 -1.55 -0.79
CA ILE A 11 0.43 -2.54 0.14
C ILE A 11 -0.67 -3.24 0.95
N LYS A 12 -1.71 -2.52 1.39
CA LYS A 12 -2.87 -3.16 2.04
C LYS A 12 -3.56 -4.16 1.13
N GLN A 13 -3.77 -3.81 -0.14
CA GLN A 13 -4.33 -4.69 -1.15
C GLN A 13 -3.46 -5.93 -1.38
N LYS A 14 -2.12 -5.76 -1.45
CA LYS A 14 -1.15 -6.85 -1.56
C LYS A 14 -1.27 -7.88 -0.42
N HIS A 15 -1.56 -7.42 0.80
CA HIS A 15 -1.75 -8.29 1.98
C HIS A 15 -3.22 -8.70 2.21
N GLY A 16 -4.14 -8.39 1.29
CA GLY A 16 -5.55 -8.76 1.42
C GLY A 16 -6.31 -8.02 2.53
N ILE A 17 -5.77 -6.89 3.03
CA ILE A 17 -6.45 -6.06 4.01
C ILE A 17 -7.59 -5.31 3.31
N ILE A 18 -8.84 -5.59 3.73
CA ILE A 18 -10.03 -4.96 3.15
C ILE A 18 -10.00 -3.46 3.45
N GLU A 19 -9.86 -2.68 2.39
CA GLU A 19 -9.82 -1.23 2.39
C GLU A 19 -11.17 -0.64 1.94
N ARG A 20 -11.52 0.54 2.46
CA ARG A 20 -12.56 1.40 1.86
C ARG A 20 -12.12 1.82 0.47
N GLU A 21 -13.00 1.73 -0.52
CA GLU A 21 -12.71 1.94 -1.94
C GLU A 21 -11.65 3.05 -2.22
N ASN A 22 -10.52 2.67 -2.84
CA ASN A 22 -9.49 3.61 -3.24
C ASN A 22 -10.05 4.59 -4.28
N ASN A 23 -10.17 5.86 -3.91
CA ASN A 23 -10.65 6.91 -4.81
C ASN A 23 -9.58 7.36 -5.82
N ASN A 24 -8.30 7.05 -5.56
CA ASN A 24 -7.25 7.23 -6.53
C ASN A 24 -7.32 6.05 -7.51
N LYS A 25 -8.25 6.11 -8.47
CA LYS A 25 -8.30 5.16 -9.59
C LYS A 25 -7.50 5.72 -10.78
N PRO A 26 -6.87 4.86 -11.61
CA PRO A 26 -6.24 5.33 -12.83
C PRO A 26 -7.28 6.05 -13.70
N LYS A 27 -6.91 7.20 -14.27
CA LYS A 27 -7.79 8.03 -15.11
C LYS A 27 -8.17 7.34 -16.43
N SER A 28 -7.41 6.33 -16.84
CA SER A 28 -7.58 5.61 -18.10
C SER A 28 -7.20 4.15 -17.87
N GLU A 29 -7.88 3.20 -18.53
CA GLU A 29 -7.52 1.76 -18.47
C GLU A 29 -6.05 1.47 -18.87
N LYS A 30 -5.46 2.34 -19.70
CA LYS A 30 -4.06 2.22 -20.17
C LYS A 30 -3.05 3.03 -19.34
N GLY A 31 -3.52 3.84 -18.40
CA GLY A 31 -2.68 4.66 -17.54
C GLY A 31 -2.31 3.87 -16.29
N GLY A 32 -1.20 3.14 -16.35
CA GLY A 32 -0.69 2.40 -15.20
C GLY A 32 -0.50 3.31 -13.98
N GLN A 33 -0.87 2.80 -12.81
CA GLN A 33 -0.65 3.52 -11.56
C GLN A 33 0.82 3.41 -11.16
N PRO A 34 1.44 4.48 -10.63
CA PRO A 34 2.83 4.39 -10.17
C PRO A 34 2.95 3.31 -9.09
N GLU A 35 3.86 2.37 -9.30
CA GLU A 35 4.19 1.35 -8.31
C GLU A 35 4.95 1.98 -7.13
N CYS A 36 4.78 1.37 -5.96
CA CYS A 36 5.43 1.83 -4.75
C CYS A 36 6.94 1.53 -4.81
N PRO A 37 7.82 2.53 -4.61
CA PRO A 37 9.25 2.28 -4.47
C PRO A 37 9.54 1.35 -3.28
N LYS A 38 10.51 0.46 -3.43
CA LYS A 38 10.86 -0.57 -2.45
C LYS A 38 11.14 -0.02 -1.04
N GLU A 39 11.79 1.13 -0.94
CA GLU A 39 12.07 1.79 0.35
C GLU A 39 10.77 2.20 1.08
N LYS A 40 9.77 2.67 0.32
CA LYS A 40 8.46 3.06 0.89
C LYS A 40 7.62 1.84 1.23
N GLU A 41 7.70 0.80 0.41
CA GLU A 41 7.03 -0.48 0.69
C GLU A 41 7.50 -1.06 2.02
N ILE A 42 8.81 -1.11 2.27
CA ILE A 42 9.37 -1.58 3.55
C ILE A 42 8.85 -0.73 4.72
N ALA A 43 8.90 0.60 4.61
CA ALA A 43 8.41 1.49 5.67
C ALA A 43 6.90 1.31 5.94
N ILE A 44 6.09 1.05 4.91
CA ILE A 44 4.66 0.78 5.07
C ILE A 44 4.44 -0.60 5.68
N GLU A 45 5.13 -1.64 5.21
CA GLU A 45 5.03 -3.00 5.75
C GLU A 45 5.45 -3.04 7.22
N GLU A 46 6.53 -2.35 7.60
CA GLU A 46 6.96 -2.21 9.00
C GLU A 46 5.90 -1.50 9.86
N ALA A 47 5.30 -0.43 9.36
CA ALA A 47 4.20 0.24 10.05
C ALA A 47 2.98 -0.68 10.21
N LEU A 48 2.60 -1.42 9.15
CA LEU A 48 1.49 -2.39 9.21
C LEU A 48 1.78 -3.52 10.21
N LYS A 49 3.02 -4.01 10.29
CA LYS A 49 3.45 -4.99 11.31
C LYS A 49 3.38 -4.41 12.72
N TYR A 50 3.86 -3.18 12.91
CA TYR A 50 3.83 -2.48 14.20
C TYR A 50 2.39 -2.33 14.73
N PHE A 51 1.44 -2.02 13.85
CA PHE A 51 0.02 -1.95 14.18
C PHE A 51 -0.70 -3.30 14.15
N GLN A 52 0.02 -4.41 14.00
CA GLN A 52 -0.52 -5.77 13.96
C GLN A 52 -1.59 -5.97 12.86
N MET A 53 -1.50 -5.20 11.78
CA MET A 53 -2.41 -5.28 10.63
C MET A 53 -2.03 -6.42 9.67
N ILE A 54 -0.74 -6.78 9.63
CA ILE A 54 -0.23 -7.94 8.90
C ILE A 54 0.57 -8.81 9.88
N PRO A 55 0.58 -10.14 9.71
CA PRO A 55 1.41 -11.01 10.53
C PRO A 55 2.88 -10.61 10.40
N SER A 56 3.56 -10.46 11.53
CA SER A 56 5.02 -10.44 11.55
C SER A 56 5.49 -11.86 11.25
N GLU A 57 6.13 -12.07 10.11
CA GLU A 57 6.90 -13.30 9.86
C GLU A 57 7.90 -13.45 11.03
N SER A 58 7.70 -14.48 11.85
CA SER A 58 8.57 -14.87 12.96
C SER A 58 9.62 -15.87 12.49
#